data_AF-A0A8B8G4K3-F1
#
_entry.id   AF-A0A8B8G4K3-F1
#
_cell.length_a   1.000
_cell.length_b   1.000
_cell.length_c   1.000
_cell.angle_alpha   90.00
_cell.angle_beta   90.00
_cell.angle_gamma   90.00
#
_symmetry.space_group_name_H-M   'P 1'
#
loop_
_entity.id
_entity.type
_entity.pdbx_description
1 polymer ?
#
loop_
_entity_poly.entity_id
_entity_poly.type
_entity_poly.pdbx_seq_one_letter_code
_entity_poly.pdbx_strand_id
1 'polypeptide(L)'
;MNQRKDGNKDCAKIIMEISNITPTRGKKIRHAWQAHKRQQEATQMTTDEALGLIISASLSVHQYKLLRKQALKLNHDIYPAYNKVLDAKNNSYPDEISITEEICEAKLQAPLNHTVKRLLVNISNELKTGNYILKFQWGFNGSSGFSEYKQSTLSGSSDSNLFVTSMVPIYLANEVDNHVIWQNPACSLTRYCRPIRLQYAKETIELSLNEENYLSQQISQLTPYIHDKGAVKFSMDFTMIDGKICNAVTETSSMKCYICNLNISQMNKLKLMKNVVVN
;
A
#
# COMPACT_ATOMS: atom_id res chain seq x y z
N MET A 1 27.83 -31.32 -36.23
CA MET A 1 26.62 -30.47 -36.10
C MET A 1 26.99 -29.03 -36.40
N ASN A 2 26.33 -28.40 -37.37
CA ASN A 2 26.65 -27.03 -37.77
C ASN A 2 25.72 -26.07 -37.01
N GLN A 3 26.14 -25.66 -35.81
CA GLN A 3 25.34 -24.84 -34.87
C GLN A 3 24.79 -23.53 -35.48
N ARG A 4 25.42 -23.03 -36.55
CA ARG A 4 24.91 -21.85 -37.29
C ARG A 4 23.67 -22.16 -38.12
N LYS A 5 23.58 -23.35 -38.71
CA LYS A 5 22.40 -23.82 -39.47
C LYS A 5 21.22 -24.07 -38.54
N ASP A 6 21.50 -24.44 -37.29
CA ASP A 6 20.50 -24.74 -36.27
C ASP A 6 20.03 -23.49 -35.48
N GLY A 7 20.45 -22.28 -35.89
CA GLY A 7 20.04 -21.01 -35.26
C GLY A 7 20.76 -20.66 -33.96
N ASN A 8 21.62 -21.54 -33.44
CA ASN A 8 22.35 -21.38 -32.17
C ASN A 8 23.61 -20.51 -32.33
N LYS A 9 23.41 -19.23 -32.68
CA LYS A 9 24.48 -18.28 -33.04
C LYS A 9 25.55 -18.11 -31.95
N ASP A 10 25.16 -18.07 -30.68
CA ASP A 10 26.10 -17.88 -29.58
C ASP A 10 26.90 -19.14 -29.25
N CYS A 11 26.26 -20.31 -29.37
CA CYS A 11 26.94 -21.60 -29.26
C CYS A 11 28.01 -21.73 -30.36
N ALA A 12 27.69 -21.33 -31.59
CA ALA A 12 28.65 -21.32 -32.69
C ALA A 12 29.83 -20.35 -32.48
N LYS A 13 29.59 -19.18 -31.87
CA LYS A 13 30.66 -18.23 -31.49
C LYS A 13 31.58 -18.82 -30.43
N ILE A 14 31.01 -19.42 -29.38
CA ILE A 14 31.77 -20.06 -28.30
C ILE A 14 32.62 -21.21 -28.84
N ILE A 15 32.07 -22.06 -29.71
CA ILE A 15 32.81 -23.17 -30.33
C ILE A 15 33.99 -22.65 -31.16
N MET A 16 33.78 -21.57 -31.93
CA MET A 16 34.85 -20.94 -32.71
C MET A 16 35.93 -20.35 -31.79
N GLU A 17 35.54 -19.71 -30.70
CA GLU A 17 36.45 -19.11 -29.72
C GLU A 17 37.29 -20.17 -29.00
N ILE A 18 36.70 -21.32 -28.69
CA ILE A 18 37.39 -22.48 -28.11
C ILE A 18 38.37 -23.08 -29.12
N SER A 19 38.01 -23.12 -30.40
CA SER A 19 38.78 -23.78 -31.45
C SER A 19 39.96 -22.94 -31.96
N ASN A 20 39.83 -21.61 -32.01
CA ASN A 20 40.75 -20.75 -32.74
C ASN A 20 41.74 -19.95 -31.88
N ILE A 21 41.57 -19.88 -30.56
CA ILE A 21 42.34 -18.95 -29.72
C ILE A 21 43.50 -19.66 -29.00
N THR A 22 43.20 -20.52 -28.03
CA THR A 22 44.23 -21.27 -27.28
C THR A 22 43.67 -22.57 -26.73
N PRO A 23 44.49 -23.65 -26.58
CA PRO A 23 44.05 -24.93 -26.01
C PRO A 23 43.48 -24.83 -24.58
N THR A 24 43.78 -23.73 -23.87
CA THR A 24 43.30 -23.50 -22.50
C THR A 24 42.01 -22.68 -22.43
N ARG A 25 41.56 -22.08 -23.54
CA ARG A 25 40.38 -21.19 -23.58
C ARG A 25 39.10 -21.92 -23.19
N GLY A 26 38.88 -23.13 -23.71
CA GLY A 26 37.74 -23.96 -23.32
C GLY A 26 37.72 -24.31 -21.83
N LYS A 27 38.90 -24.56 -21.24
CA LYS A 27 39.04 -24.79 -19.79
C LYS A 27 38.68 -23.54 -18.98
N LYS A 28 39.12 -22.36 -19.41
CA LYS A 28 38.78 -21.07 -18.77
C LYS A 28 37.28 -20.76 -18.85
N ILE A 29 36.66 -20.94 -20.02
CA ILE A 29 35.21 -20.74 -20.21
C ILE A 29 34.42 -21.70 -19.31
N ARG A 30 34.82 -22.97 -19.24
CA ARG A 30 34.19 -23.96 -18.34
C ARG A 30 34.35 -23.58 -16.86
N HIS A 31 35.54 -23.15 -16.44
CA HIS A 31 35.75 -22.69 -15.06
C HIS A 31 34.93 -21.45 -14.73
N ALA A 32 34.86 -20.46 -15.64
CA ALA A 32 34.03 -19.26 -15.46
C ALA A 32 32.54 -19.60 -15.39
N TRP A 33 32.05 -20.49 -16.27
CA TRP A 33 30.66 -20.96 -16.22
C TRP A 33 30.36 -21.75 -14.94
N GLN A 34 31.27 -22.62 -14.50
CA GLN A 34 31.11 -23.34 -13.23
C GLN A 34 31.17 -22.39 -12.02
N ALA A 35 32.03 -21.37 -12.04
CA ALA A 35 32.10 -20.35 -11.00
C ALA A 35 30.81 -19.52 -10.97
N HIS A 36 30.31 -19.07 -12.12
CA HIS A 36 29.04 -18.36 -12.24
C HIS A 36 27.84 -19.23 -11.81
N LYS A 37 27.82 -20.51 -12.21
CA LYS A 37 26.79 -21.46 -11.78
C LYS A 37 26.84 -21.77 -10.29
N ARG A 38 28.04 -21.75 -9.67
CA ARG A 38 28.20 -21.85 -8.21
C ARG A 38 27.80 -20.56 -7.49
N GLN A 39 27.93 -19.40 -8.14
CA GLN A 39 27.47 -18.10 -7.62
C GLN A 39 25.95 -17.92 -7.77
N GLN A 40 25.31 -18.59 -8.73
CA GLN A 40 23.86 -18.80 -8.72
C GLN A 40 23.49 -19.85 -7.66
N GLU A 41 23.73 -19.54 -6.39
CA GLU A 41 23.08 -20.26 -5.30
C GLU A 41 21.57 -20.10 -5.48
N ALA A 42 20.81 -21.19 -5.28
CA ALA A 42 19.37 -21.14 -5.29
C ALA A 42 18.90 -20.23 -4.15
N THR A 43 18.71 -18.95 -4.44
CA THR A 43 18.22 -17.98 -3.47
C THR A 43 16.75 -18.29 -3.22
N GLN A 44 16.50 -18.91 -2.06
CA GLN A 44 15.18 -18.91 -1.44
C GLN A 44 14.66 -17.47 -1.41
N MET A 45 13.38 -17.28 -1.73
CA MET A 45 12.72 -15.98 -1.59
C MET A 45 12.89 -15.47 -0.16
N THR A 46 13.07 -14.16 -0.02
CA THR A 46 12.96 -13.49 1.27
C THR A 46 11.55 -13.67 1.83
N THR A 47 11.39 -13.48 3.14
CA THR A 47 10.08 -13.54 3.79
C THR A 47 9.12 -12.47 3.27
N ASP A 48 9.64 -11.30 2.90
CA ASP A 48 8.86 -10.18 2.36
C ASP A 48 8.40 -10.45 0.91
N GLU A 49 9.26 -11.04 0.08
CA GLU A 49 8.88 -11.49 -1.28
C GLU A 49 7.81 -12.59 -1.21
N ALA A 50 7.97 -13.56 -0.31
CA ALA A 50 6.99 -14.62 -0.12
C ALA A 50 5.66 -14.08 0.41
N LEU A 51 5.67 -13.13 1.35
CA LEU A 51 4.47 -12.44 1.82
C LEU A 51 3.81 -11.65 0.67
N GLY A 52 4.59 -10.95 -0.13
CA GLY A 52 4.14 -10.22 -1.32
C GLY A 52 3.49 -11.13 -2.35
N LEU A 53 4.02 -12.34 -2.54
CA LEU A 53 3.44 -13.38 -3.40
C LEU A 53 2.08 -13.87 -2.84
N ILE A 54 2.01 -14.18 -1.54
CA ILE A 54 0.76 -14.61 -0.88
C ILE A 54 -0.34 -13.57 -1.11
N ILE A 55 -0.04 -12.29 -0.88
CA ILE A 55 -1.00 -11.20 -1.03
C ILE A 55 -1.38 -11.00 -2.50
N SER A 56 -0.39 -10.95 -3.40
CA SER A 56 -0.63 -10.60 -4.80
C SER A 56 -1.34 -11.72 -5.58
N ALA A 57 -1.17 -12.98 -5.16
CA ALA A 57 -1.86 -14.14 -5.74
C ALA A 57 -3.05 -14.62 -4.89
N SER A 58 -3.45 -13.89 -3.85
CA SER A 58 -4.56 -14.22 -2.94
C SER A 58 -4.49 -15.66 -2.40
N LEU A 59 -3.29 -16.13 -2.05
CA LEU A 59 -3.07 -17.51 -1.61
C LEU A 59 -3.54 -17.70 -0.18
N SER A 60 -4.26 -18.79 0.07
CA SER A 60 -4.47 -19.27 1.43
C SER A 60 -3.18 -19.86 2.02
N VAL A 61 -3.10 -19.92 3.35
CA VAL A 61 -1.99 -20.58 4.06
C VAL A 61 -1.80 -22.02 3.59
N HIS A 62 -2.90 -22.73 3.32
CA HIS A 62 -2.85 -24.10 2.81
C HIS A 62 -2.24 -24.17 1.41
N GLN A 63 -2.69 -23.31 0.48
CA GLN A 63 -2.16 -23.24 -0.88
C GLN A 63 -0.66 -22.91 -0.89
N TYR A 64 -0.23 -21.93 -0.10
CA TYR A 64 1.19 -21.59 0.03
C TYR A 64 2.01 -22.78 0.56
N LYS A 65 1.55 -23.44 1.63
CA LYS A 65 2.20 -24.64 2.18
C LYS A 65 2.27 -25.78 1.17
N LEU A 66 1.23 -25.95 0.33
CA LEU A 66 1.21 -26.96 -0.73
C LEU A 66 2.24 -26.65 -1.81
N LEU A 67 2.32 -25.41 -2.29
CA LEU A 67 3.32 -24.96 -3.26
C LEU A 67 4.74 -25.21 -2.75
N ARG A 68 5.03 -24.82 -1.50
CA ARG A 68 6.31 -25.09 -0.86
C ARG A 68 6.61 -26.59 -0.79
N LYS A 69 5.65 -27.41 -0.37
CA LYS A 69 5.82 -28.87 -0.28
C LYS A 69 6.15 -29.49 -1.63
N GLN A 70 5.50 -29.04 -2.71
CA GLN A 70 5.78 -29.54 -4.05
C GLN A 70 7.15 -29.09 -4.57
N ALA A 71 7.53 -27.83 -4.35
CA ALA A 71 8.86 -27.35 -4.71
C ALA A 71 9.97 -28.15 -4.01
N LEU A 72 9.81 -28.41 -2.71
CA LEU A 72 10.75 -29.25 -1.94
C LEU A 72 10.85 -30.68 -2.45
N LYS A 73 9.72 -31.30 -2.86
CA LYS A 73 9.74 -32.64 -3.47
C LYS A 73 10.54 -32.69 -4.77
N LEU A 74 10.63 -31.57 -5.48
CA LEU A 74 11.43 -31.41 -6.70
C LEU A 74 12.85 -30.91 -6.39
N ASN A 75 13.28 -30.94 -5.12
CA ASN A 75 14.59 -30.44 -4.65
C ASN A 75 14.81 -28.94 -4.89
N HIS A 76 13.74 -28.15 -4.86
CA HIS A 76 13.77 -26.70 -4.97
C HIS A 76 13.28 -26.03 -3.67
N ASP A 77 14.18 -25.46 -2.87
CA ASP A 77 13.82 -24.71 -1.65
C ASP A 77 13.60 -23.21 -1.95
N ILE A 78 12.66 -22.93 -2.85
CA ILE A 78 12.39 -21.56 -3.32
C ILE A 78 11.60 -20.75 -2.28
N TYR A 79 10.70 -21.39 -1.54
CA TYR A 79 9.76 -20.70 -0.65
C TYR A 79 10.18 -20.83 0.82
N PRO A 80 10.28 -19.73 1.58
CA PRO A 80 10.55 -19.81 3.01
C PRO A 80 9.40 -20.50 3.76
N ALA A 81 9.73 -21.09 4.91
CA ALA A 81 8.73 -21.70 5.77
C ALA A 81 7.69 -20.67 6.25
N TYR A 82 6.42 -21.08 6.33
CA TYR A 82 5.32 -20.14 6.59
C TYR A 82 5.43 -19.42 7.95
N ASN A 83 6.04 -20.03 8.97
CA ASN A 83 6.27 -19.35 10.26
C ASN A 83 7.14 -18.10 10.09
N LYS A 84 8.20 -18.16 9.28
CA LYS A 84 9.04 -16.98 8.99
C LYS A 84 8.27 -15.90 8.22
N VAL A 85 7.37 -16.32 7.32
CA VAL A 85 6.49 -15.40 6.59
C VAL A 85 5.45 -14.77 7.52
N LEU A 86 4.96 -15.53 8.51
CA LEU A 86 4.07 -15.03 9.55
C LEU A 86 4.76 -13.97 10.42
N ASP A 87 6.03 -14.17 10.78
CA ASP A 87 6.81 -13.16 11.50
C ASP A 87 6.93 -11.86 10.70
N ALA A 88 7.22 -11.96 9.39
CA ALA A 88 7.25 -10.80 8.49
C ALA A 88 5.88 -10.11 8.39
N LYS A 89 4.79 -10.88 8.37
CA LYS A 89 3.42 -10.36 8.39
C LYS A 89 3.12 -9.62 9.69
N ASN A 90 3.48 -10.17 10.83
CA ASN A 90 3.29 -9.51 12.13
C ASN A 90 4.10 -8.21 12.22
N ASN A 91 5.33 -8.20 11.70
CA ASN A 91 6.18 -7.00 11.62
C ASN A 91 5.64 -5.91 10.67
N SER A 92 4.61 -6.21 9.88
CA SER A 92 3.95 -5.26 8.96
C SER A 92 2.70 -4.60 9.55
N TYR A 93 2.29 -5.00 10.74
CA TYR A 93 1.16 -4.38 11.43
C TYR A 93 1.61 -3.15 12.24
N PRO A 94 0.79 -2.09 12.27
CA PRO A 94 1.00 -1.00 13.22
C PRO A 94 0.78 -1.50 14.65
N ASP A 95 1.38 -0.79 15.59
CA ASP A 95 1.09 -0.98 17.01
C ASP A 95 -0.32 -0.47 17.36
N GLU A 96 -0.83 -0.83 18.55
CA GLU A 96 -2.08 -0.28 19.11
C GLU A 96 -3.35 -0.52 18.27
N ILE A 97 -3.53 -1.76 17.78
CA ILE A 97 -4.79 -2.17 17.15
C ILE A 97 -5.80 -2.60 18.23
N SER A 98 -6.95 -1.94 18.26
CA SER A 98 -8.10 -2.29 19.10
C SER A 98 -9.12 -3.07 18.28
N ILE A 99 -9.58 -4.21 18.79
CA ILE A 99 -10.57 -5.06 18.14
C ILE A 99 -11.68 -5.38 19.13
N THR A 100 -12.91 -5.05 18.75
CA THR A 100 -14.15 -5.45 19.40
C THR A 100 -14.99 -6.29 18.45
N GLU A 101 -16.18 -6.71 18.86
CA GLU A 101 -17.11 -7.44 17.98
C GLU A 101 -17.61 -6.60 16.80
N GLU A 102 -17.63 -5.27 16.94
CA GLU A 102 -18.20 -4.34 15.96
C GLU A 102 -17.16 -3.48 15.25
N ILE A 103 -16.01 -3.25 15.89
CA ILE A 103 -15.04 -2.24 15.46
C ILE A 103 -13.64 -2.83 15.50
N CYS A 104 -12.89 -2.59 14.43
CA CYS A 104 -11.44 -2.77 14.40
C CYS A 104 -10.81 -1.42 14.07
N GLU A 105 -9.93 -0.93 14.91
CA GLU A 105 -9.31 0.39 14.76
C GLU A 105 -7.83 0.39 15.10
N ALA A 106 -7.07 1.23 14.40
CA ALA A 106 -5.75 1.67 14.82
C ALA A 106 -5.79 3.19 15.02
N LYS A 107 -5.38 3.67 16.21
CA LYS A 107 -5.33 5.11 16.50
C LYS A 107 -4.36 5.81 15.56
N LEU A 108 -4.76 6.94 14.97
CA LEU A 108 -4.18 7.50 13.75
C LEU A 108 -2.65 7.67 13.76
N GLN A 109 -2.06 8.03 14.90
CA GLN A 109 -0.61 8.21 15.04
C GLN A 109 0.19 6.92 14.74
N ALA A 110 -0.27 5.76 15.21
CA ALA A 110 0.43 4.49 15.06
C ALA A 110 0.59 4.02 13.59
N PRO A 111 -0.47 3.97 12.75
CA PRO A 111 -0.34 3.60 11.35
C PRO A 111 0.41 4.66 10.52
N LEU A 112 0.37 5.94 10.89
CA LEU A 112 1.17 6.98 10.26
C LEU A 112 2.67 6.78 10.54
N ASN A 113 3.04 6.59 11.81
CA ASN A 113 4.41 6.29 12.24
C ASN A 113 4.93 5.01 11.58
N HIS A 114 4.12 3.95 11.57
CA HIS A 114 4.47 2.70 10.92
C HIS A 114 4.71 2.89 9.41
N THR A 115 3.86 3.68 8.75
CA THR A 115 4.00 4.00 7.32
C THR A 115 5.31 4.74 7.04
N VAL A 116 5.64 5.75 7.83
CA VAL A 116 6.92 6.49 7.72
C VAL A 116 8.10 5.56 7.95
N LYS A 117 8.09 4.76 9.02
CA LYS A 117 9.15 3.80 9.33
C LYS A 117 9.43 2.86 8.15
N ARG A 118 8.38 2.28 7.55
CA ARG A 118 8.51 1.42 6.37
C ARG A 118 9.00 2.20 5.15
N LEU A 119 8.54 3.43 4.96
CA LEU A 119 8.91 4.25 3.81
C LEU A 119 10.40 4.64 3.87
N LEU A 120 10.86 5.16 5.01
CA LEU A 120 12.24 5.63 5.22
C LEU A 120 13.27 4.51 5.02
N VAL A 121 12.96 3.27 5.39
CA VAL A 121 13.83 2.11 5.10
C VAL A 121 14.10 1.98 3.60
N ASN A 122 13.08 2.23 2.75
CA ASN A 122 13.17 2.08 1.30
C ASN A 122 13.83 3.27 0.59
N ILE A 123 13.89 4.46 1.22
CA ILE A 123 14.44 5.69 0.62
C ILE A 123 15.65 6.25 1.39
N SER A 124 16.20 5.48 2.33
CA SER A 124 17.23 5.92 3.28
C SER A 124 18.49 6.54 2.64
N ASN A 125 18.86 6.08 1.44
CA ASN A 125 20.00 6.58 0.67
C ASN A 125 19.77 7.98 0.08
N GLU A 126 18.51 8.35 -0.18
CA GLU A 126 18.13 9.64 -0.76
C GLU A 126 17.84 10.69 0.33
N LEU A 127 17.64 10.23 1.56
CA LEU A 127 17.26 11.06 2.70
C LEU A 127 18.44 11.87 3.23
N LYS A 128 18.32 13.19 3.15
CA LYS A 128 19.24 14.16 3.77
C LYS A 128 18.80 14.50 5.19
N THR A 129 19.65 15.20 5.94
CA THR A 129 19.25 15.76 7.24
C THR A 129 18.27 16.91 7.03
N GLY A 130 17.13 16.88 7.71
CA GLY A 130 16.10 17.91 7.60
C GLY A 130 14.72 17.45 8.08
N ASN A 131 13.77 18.38 8.06
CA ASN A 131 12.37 18.09 8.35
C ASN A 131 11.61 17.85 7.05
N TYR A 132 10.62 16.97 7.12
CA TYR A 132 9.82 16.54 6.00
C TYR A 132 8.33 16.57 6.35
N ILE A 133 7.48 16.66 5.33
CA ILE A 133 6.03 16.53 5.43
C ILE A 133 5.61 15.33 4.60
N LEU A 134 4.99 14.34 5.25
CA LEU A 134 4.29 13.26 4.57
C LEU A 134 2.83 13.64 4.40
N LYS A 135 2.42 13.84 3.14
CA LYS A 135 1.06 14.18 2.75
C LYS A 135 0.22 12.92 2.61
N PHE A 136 -0.97 12.93 3.19
CA PHE A 136 -1.99 11.91 3.04
C PHE A 136 -3.27 12.51 2.50
N GLN A 137 -4.03 11.69 1.79
CA GLN A 137 -5.47 11.86 1.68
C GLN A 137 -6.16 10.84 2.56
N TRP A 138 -7.34 11.18 3.06
CA TRP A 138 -8.17 10.27 3.83
C TRP A 138 -9.64 10.51 3.58
N GLY A 139 -10.44 9.56 4.03
CA GLY A 139 -11.90 9.61 4.00
C GLY A 139 -12.49 8.27 4.39
N PHE A 140 -13.78 8.12 4.15
CA PHE A 140 -14.52 6.94 4.53
C PHE A 140 -15.62 6.64 3.52
N ASN A 141 -16.09 5.39 3.53
CA ASN A 141 -17.21 4.96 2.72
C ASN A 141 -17.97 3.82 3.41
N GLY A 142 -19.29 3.81 3.22
CA GLY A 142 -20.16 2.71 3.58
C GLY A 142 -20.41 1.74 2.44
N SER A 143 -20.48 0.46 2.78
CA SER A 143 -20.97 -0.59 1.89
C SER A 143 -21.99 -1.44 2.62
N SER A 144 -23.02 -1.88 1.88
CA SER A 144 -24.16 -2.63 2.41
C SER A 144 -24.31 -3.96 1.67
N GLY A 145 -25.03 -4.91 2.27
CA GLY A 145 -25.38 -6.18 1.62
C GLY A 145 -24.31 -7.26 1.76
N PHE A 146 -23.52 -7.21 2.82
CA PHE A 146 -22.62 -8.30 3.17
C PHE A 146 -23.41 -9.50 3.72
N SER A 147 -22.86 -10.70 3.55
CA SER A 147 -23.42 -11.91 4.15
C SER A 147 -23.26 -11.87 5.65
N GLU A 148 -24.37 -11.99 6.38
CA GLU A 148 -24.37 -11.97 7.85
C GLU A 148 -23.89 -13.30 8.43
N TYR A 149 -23.04 -13.21 9.44
CA TYR A 149 -22.65 -14.37 10.23
C TYR A 149 -23.79 -14.76 11.18
N LYS A 150 -23.89 -16.07 11.49
CA LYS A 150 -24.90 -16.60 12.43
C LYS A 150 -24.46 -16.46 13.89
N GLN A 151 -23.53 -15.56 14.19
CA GLN A 151 -23.00 -15.33 15.52
C GLN A 151 -23.66 -14.08 16.10
N SER A 152 -24.23 -14.20 17.30
CA SER A 152 -24.78 -13.05 18.02
C SER A 152 -23.67 -12.21 18.63
N THR A 153 -23.70 -10.90 18.44
CA THR A 153 -22.91 -9.95 19.22
C THR A 153 -23.63 -9.59 20.52
N LEU A 154 -22.88 -9.10 21.51
CA LEU A 154 -23.41 -8.66 22.81
C LEU A 154 -24.43 -7.52 22.67
N SER A 155 -24.29 -6.69 21.64
CA SER A 155 -25.11 -5.53 21.33
C SER A 155 -26.31 -5.85 20.43
N GLY A 156 -26.34 -7.02 19.79
CA GLY A 156 -27.32 -7.35 18.75
C GLY A 156 -27.10 -6.59 17.43
N SER A 157 -25.92 -6.04 17.21
CA SER A 157 -25.52 -5.38 15.95
C SER A 157 -25.53 -6.35 14.75
N SER A 158 -25.92 -5.84 13.58
CA SER A 158 -25.82 -6.56 12.31
C SER A 158 -24.50 -6.24 11.60
N ASP A 159 -23.86 -7.27 11.06
CA ASP A 159 -22.65 -7.23 10.22
C ASP A 159 -22.98 -7.12 8.71
N SER A 160 -24.25 -6.87 8.37
CA SER A 160 -24.70 -6.69 6.97
C SER A 160 -24.17 -5.42 6.29
N ASN A 161 -23.62 -4.48 7.07
CA ASN A 161 -23.07 -3.22 6.59
C ASN A 161 -21.67 -3.00 7.17
N LEU A 162 -20.78 -2.45 6.35
CA LEU A 162 -19.43 -2.10 6.74
C LEU A 162 -19.16 -0.64 6.39
N PHE A 163 -18.71 0.13 7.38
CA PHE A 163 -18.26 1.49 7.22
C PHE A 163 -16.76 1.54 7.47
N VAL A 164 -16.00 1.99 6.48
CA VAL A 164 -14.52 1.89 6.49
C VAL A 164 -13.90 3.26 6.32
N THR A 165 -13.06 3.64 7.28
CA THR A 165 -12.19 4.82 7.19
C THR A 165 -10.80 4.38 6.72
N SER A 166 -10.30 5.05 5.70
CA SER A 166 -9.01 4.74 5.08
C SER A 166 -8.20 5.99 4.80
N MET A 167 -6.88 5.80 4.68
CA MET A 167 -5.95 6.85 4.29
C MET A 167 -4.95 6.33 3.25
N VAL A 168 -4.41 7.23 2.43
CA VAL A 168 -3.42 6.92 1.41
C VAL A 168 -2.26 7.93 1.49
N PRO A 169 -1.01 7.48 1.61
CA PRO A 169 0.14 8.38 1.48
C PRO A 169 0.27 8.84 0.03
N ILE A 170 0.46 10.14 -0.18
CA ILE A 170 0.57 10.76 -1.51
C ILE A 170 2.03 11.05 -1.83
N TYR A 171 2.70 11.85 -1.01
CA TYR A 171 4.11 12.21 -1.21
C TYR A 171 4.80 12.61 0.08
N LEU A 172 6.11 12.44 0.10
CA LEU A 172 7.02 12.94 1.13
C LEU A 172 7.86 14.06 0.52
N ALA A 173 7.81 15.25 1.10
CA ALA A 173 8.58 16.40 0.64
C ALA A 173 9.37 17.04 1.78
N ASN A 174 10.49 17.67 1.48
CA ASN A 174 11.22 18.49 2.44
C ASN A 174 10.37 19.71 2.83
N GLU A 175 10.34 20.05 4.11
CA GLU A 175 9.49 21.12 4.65
C GLU A 175 9.91 22.53 4.18
N VAL A 176 11.19 22.74 3.88
CA VAL A 176 11.74 24.07 3.57
C VAL A 176 11.65 24.38 2.08
N ASP A 177 12.11 23.46 1.23
CA ASP A 177 12.20 23.70 -0.22
C ASP A 177 11.09 23.00 -1.04
N ASN A 178 10.21 22.24 -0.38
CA ASN A 178 9.14 21.45 -1.00
C ASN A 178 9.61 20.40 -2.02
N HIS A 179 10.90 20.04 -2.01
CA HIS A 179 11.41 19.00 -2.88
C HIS A 179 10.84 17.63 -2.50
N VAL A 180 10.14 17.00 -3.45
CA VAL A 180 9.54 15.67 -3.28
C VAL A 180 10.64 14.61 -3.37
N ILE A 181 10.82 13.87 -2.27
CA ILE A 181 11.78 12.75 -2.17
C ILE A 181 11.12 11.39 -2.33
N TRP A 182 9.79 11.33 -2.16
CA TRP A 182 9.03 10.14 -2.49
C TRP A 182 7.63 10.53 -2.95
N GLN A 183 7.18 9.90 -4.02
CA GLN A 183 5.83 10.05 -4.57
C GLN A 183 5.21 8.67 -4.65
N ASN A 184 3.96 8.54 -4.20
CA ASN A 184 3.19 7.33 -4.42
C ASN A 184 3.04 7.11 -5.93
N PRO A 185 3.55 5.98 -6.48
CA PRO A 185 3.57 5.74 -7.92
C PRO A 185 2.16 5.48 -8.49
N ALA A 186 1.18 5.19 -7.64
CA ALA A 186 -0.18 4.89 -8.08
C ALA A 186 -1.22 5.20 -6.99
N CYS A 187 -1.51 6.48 -6.79
CA CYS A 187 -2.46 6.97 -5.78
C CYS A 187 -3.88 6.39 -5.92
N SER A 188 -4.29 5.97 -7.11
CA SER A 188 -5.61 5.38 -7.37
C SER A 188 -5.69 3.87 -7.13
N LEU A 189 -4.57 3.20 -6.82
CA LEU A 189 -4.56 1.77 -6.55
C LEU A 189 -4.92 1.47 -5.10
N THR A 190 -5.84 0.52 -4.93
CA THR A 190 -6.27 -0.01 -3.62
C THR A 190 -5.11 -0.53 -2.77
N ARG A 191 -4.00 -0.95 -3.40
CA ARG A 191 -2.78 -1.42 -2.72
C ARG A 191 -2.17 -0.38 -1.76
N TYR A 192 -2.34 0.91 -2.03
CA TYR A 192 -1.82 1.99 -1.17
C TYR A 192 -2.87 2.54 -0.20
N CYS A 193 -4.15 2.16 -0.36
CA CYS A 193 -5.22 2.55 0.52
C CYS A 193 -5.15 1.72 1.80
N ARG A 194 -4.86 2.38 2.93
CA ARG A 194 -4.70 1.74 4.24
C ARG A 194 -5.97 1.92 5.06
N PRO A 195 -6.70 0.84 5.38
CA PRO A 195 -7.81 0.94 6.33
C PRO A 195 -7.25 1.22 7.73
N ILE A 196 -7.87 2.16 8.43
CA ILE A 196 -7.51 2.55 9.81
C ILE A 196 -8.65 2.30 10.80
N ARG A 197 -9.89 2.23 10.31
CA ARG A 197 -11.06 1.93 11.11
C ARG A 197 -12.08 1.17 10.27
N LEU A 198 -12.57 0.05 10.80
CA LEU A 198 -13.63 -0.77 10.22
C LEU A 198 -14.74 -0.87 11.25
N GLN A 199 -15.99 -0.59 10.85
CA GLN A 199 -17.15 -0.56 11.73
C GLN A 199 -18.29 -1.34 11.08
N TYR A 200 -18.91 -2.28 11.80
CA TYR A 200 -20.17 -2.86 11.38
C TYR A 200 -21.31 -1.88 11.62
N ALA A 201 -21.48 -0.97 10.67
CA ALA A 201 -22.46 0.09 10.74
C ALA A 201 -22.94 0.48 9.34
N LYS A 202 -24.21 0.85 9.26
CA LYS A 202 -24.78 1.43 8.04
C LYS A 202 -24.40 2.91 7.97
N GLU A 203 -23.97 3.35 6.80
CA GLU A 203 -23.65 4.76 6.59
C GLU A 203 -24.88 5.65 6.76
N THR A 204 -24.75 6.63 7.64
CA THR A 204 -25.72 7.70 7.89
C THR A 204 -25.01 9.05 7.88
N ILE A 205 -25.78 10.14 7.77
CA ILE A 205 -25.25 11.52 7.87
C ILE A 205 -24.58 11.71 9.23
N GLU A 206 -25.25 11.32 10.31
CA GLU A 206 -24.73 11.42 11.68
C GLU A 206 -23.42 10.64 11.86
N LEU A 207 -23.37 9.39 11.40
CA LEU A 207 -22.14 8.59 11.49
C LEU A 207 -20.99 9.24 10.71
N SER A 208 -21.28 9.79 9.52
CA SER A 208 -20.28 10.45 8.68
C SER A 208 -19.71 11.70 9.34
N LEU A 209 -20.57 12.53 9.94
CA LEU A 209 -20.15 13.73 10.68
C LEU A 209 -19.36 13.37 11.94
N ASN A 210 -19.80 12.36 12.68
CA ASN A 210 -19.10 11.90 13.88
C ASN A 210 -17.71 11.32 13.53
N GLU A 211 -17.62 10.54 12.45
CA GLU A 211 -16.34 9.98 11.99
C GLU A 211 -15.39 11.07 11.51
N GLU A 212 -15.90 12.07 10.77
CA GLU A 212 -15.10 13.21 10.33
C GLU A 212 -14.52 13.97 11.54
N ASN A 213 -15.38 14.34 12.50
CA ASN A 213 -14.95 15.02 13.72
C ASN A 213 -13.95 14.18 14.53
N TYR A 214 -14.20 12.87 14.65
CA TYR A 214 -13.33 11.94 15.38
C TYR A 214 -11.92 11.86 14.77
N LEU A 215 -11.81 11.82 13.44
CA LEU A 215 -10.51 11.84 12.76
C LEU A 215 -9.86 13.22 12.79
N SER A 216 -10.62 14.28 12.57
CA SER A 216 -10.14 15.67 12.62
C SER A 216 -9.57 16.03 14.00
N GLN A 217 -10.17 15.55 15.09
CA GLN A 217 -9.61 15.68 16.44
C GLN A 217 -8.26 14.95 16.58
N GLN A 218 -8.15 13.72 16.09
CA GLN A 218 -6.88 12.99 16.11
C GLN A 218 -5.81 13.67 15.25
N ILE A 219 -6.18 14.18 14.07
CA ILE A 219 -5.29 14.94 13.18
C ILE A 219 -4.72 16.18 13.89
N SER A 220 -5.56 16.88 14.66
CA SER A 220 -5.14 18.07 15.41
C SER A 220 -4.11 17.79 16.51
N GLN A 221 -4.03 16.53 16.96
CA GLN A 221 -3.15 16.06 18.02
C GLN A 221 -1.92 15.30 17.51
N LEU A 222 -1.75 15.19 16.18
CA LEU A 222 -0.62 14.46 15.60
C LEU A 222 0.72 15.09 15.98
N THR A 223 1.65 14.24 16.34
CA THR A 223 3.04 14.61 16.61
C THR A 223 3.94 14.13 15.47
N PRO A 224 5.04 14.84 15.17
CA PRO A 224 5.98 14.41 14.14
C PRO A 224 6.65 13.08 14.50
N TYR A 225 6.90 12.24 13.49
CA TYR A 225 7.74 11.05 13.66
C TYR A 225 9.21 11.45 13.65
N ILE A 226 9.93 11.17 14.74
CA ILE A 226 11.36 11.51 14.89
C ILE A 226 12.22 10.34 14.39
N HIS A 227 13.24 10.65 13.59
CA HIS A 227 14.26 9.71 13.16
C HIS A 227 15.66 10.33 13.24
N ASP A 228 16.68 9.53 12.95
CA ASP A 228 18.11 9.87 13.01
C ASP A 228 18.52 11.16 12.26
N LYS A 229 17.84 11.47 11.16
CA LYS A 229 18.15 12.59 10.26
C LYS A 229 17.17 13.76 10.38
N GLY A 230 16.18 13.70 11.26
CA GLY A 230 15.21 14.79 11.47
C GLY A 230 13.82 14.31 11.84
N ALA A 231 12.79 15.03 11.39
CA ALA A 231 11.40 14.75 11.74
C ALA A 231 10.49 14.73 10.50
N VAL A 232 9.49 13.85 10.53
CA VAL A 232 8.43 13.79 9.52
C VAL A 232 7.12 14.26 10.16
N LYS A 233 6.61 15.40 9.70
CA LYS A 233 5.28 15.91 10.03
C LYS A 233 4.23 15.27 9.14
N PHE A 234 2.99 15.25 9.61
CA PHE A 234 1.85 14.69 8.89
C PHE A 234 0.92 15.81 8.43
N SER A 235 0.48 15.74 7.18
CA SER A 235 -0.58 16.60 6.64
C SER A 235 -1.63 15.72 5.97
N MET A 236 -2.90 15.90 6.33
CA MET A 236 -3.98 15.01 5.91
C MET A 236 -5.13 15.80 5.29
N ASP A 237 -5.46 15.50 4.04
CA ASP A 237 -6.58 16.12 3.32
C ASP A 237 -7.80 15.19 3.30
N PHE A 238 -8.94 15.72 3.73
CA PHE A 238 -10.22 15.00 3.70
C PHE A 238 -10.85 15.10 2.31
N THR A 239 -10.43 14.20 1.41
CA THR A 239 -10.83 14.23 -0.01
C THR A 239 -11.25 12.87 -0.56
N MET A 240 -11.05 11.77 0.17
CA MET A 240 -11.46 10.43 -0.26
C MET A 240 -12.92 10.17 0.13
N ILE A 241 -13.81 11.03 -0.34
CA ILE A 241 -15.24 11.02 -0.04
C ILE A 241 -16.05 11.18 -1.32
N ASP A 242 -17.27 10.67 -1.30
CA ASP A 242 -18.21 10.87 -2.40
C ASP A 242 -18.98 12.20 -2.26
N GLY A 243 -19.72 12.57 -3.31
CA GLY A 243 -20.51 13.81 -3.30
C GLY A 243 -21.67 13.79 -2.30
N LYS A 244 -22.16 12.62 -1.88
CA LYS A 244 -23.20 12.50 -0.84
C LYS A 244 -22.61 12.86 0.51
N ILE A 245 -21.40 12.42 0.83
CA ILE A 245 -20.67 12.81 2.03
C ILE A 245 -20.31 14.29 1.99
N CYS A 246 -19.84 14.83 0.85
CA CYS A 246 -19.62 16.28 0.72
C CYS A 246 -20.88 17.06 1.11
N ASN A 247 -22.03 16.67 0.56
CA ASN A 247 -23.32 17.30 0.87
C ASN A 247 -23.69 17.20 2.35
N ALA A 248 -23.44 16.04 2.98
CA ALA A 248 -23.68 15.85 4.40
C ALA A 248 -22.81 16.79 5.25
N VAL A 249 -21.53 16.93 4.91
CA VAL A 249 -20.55 17.74 5.65
C VAL A 249 -20.78 19.24 5.44
N THR A 250 -21.20 19.67 4.25
CA THR A 250 -21.46 21.09 3.95
C THR A 250 -22.91 21.50 4.17
N GLU A 251 -23.74 20.63 4.73
CA GLU A 251 -25.19 20.86 4.92
C GLU A 251 -25.91 21.28 3.61
N THR A 252 -25.50 20.71 2.47
CA THR A 252 -26.11 20.95 1.16
C THR A 252 -26.92 19.76 0.67
N SER A 253 -27.70 19.97 -0.38
CA SER A 253 -28.46 18.90 -1.05
C SER A 253 -27.83 18.55 -2.40
N SER A 254 -28.22 17.42 -2.99
CA SER A 254 -27.76 17.02 -4.32
C SER A 254 -28.13 18.00 -5.45
N MET A 255 -29.05 18.94 -5.21
CA MET A 255 -29.47 19.97 -6.16
C MET A 255 -28.70 21.29 -6.03
N LYS A 256 -27.78 21.36 -5.05
CA LYS A 256 -27.01 22.55 -4.71
C LYS A 256 -25.53 22.18 -4.66
N CYS A 257 -24.66 22.98 -5.26
CA CYS A 257 -23.24 22.69 -5.20
C CYS A 257 -22.69 22.97 -3.81
N TYR A 258 -22.02 21.99 -3.21
CA TYR A 258 -21.37 22.13 -1.91
C TYR A 258 -20.21 23.13 -1.89
N ILE A 259 -19.61 23.45 -3.05
CA ILE A 259 -18.49 24.41 -3.17
C ILE A 259 -18.99 25.85 -3.21
N CYS A 260 -19.97 26.13 -4.08
CA CYS A 260 -20.39 27.49 -4.42
C CYS A 260 -21.80 27.84 -3.94
N ASN A 261 -22.49 26.87 -3.32
CA ASN A 261 -23.83 27.00 -2.74
C ASN A 261 -24.91 27.51 -3.74
N LEU A 262 -24.70 27.30 -5.03
CA LEU A 262 -25.67 27.64 -6.07
C LEU A 262 -26.55 26.44 -6.44
N ASN A 263 -27.80 26.74 -6.79
CA ASN A 263 -28.72 25.75 -7.37
C ASN A 263 -28.36 25.47 -8.84
N ILE A 264 -28.74 24.30 -9.35
CA ILE A 264 -28.53 23.89 -10.75
C ILE A 264 -29.01 24.97 -11.75
N SER A 265 -30.15 25.63 -11.47
CA SER A 265 -30.71 26.68 -12.33
C SER A 265 -29.86 27.96 -12.42
N GLN A 266 -28.93 28.15 -11.49
CA GLN A 266 -28.04 29.32 -11.42
C GLN A 266 -26.67 29.04 -12.04
N MET A 267 -26.23 27.78 -12.10
CA MET A 267 -24.88 27.41 -12.56
C MET A 267 -24.57 27.87 -13.99
N ASN A 268 -25.56 27.85 -14.88
CA ASN A 268 -25.38 28.27 -16.27
C ASN A 268 -25.35 29.80 -16.45
N LYS A 269 -25.54 30.57 -15.37
CA LYS A 269 -25.53 32.05 -15.41
C LYS A 269 -24.10 32.56 -15.20
N LEU A 270 -23.31 32.62 -16.28
CA LEU A 270 -21.89 33.02 -16.24
C LEU A 270 -21.64 34.36 -15.53
N LYS A 271 -22.54 35.35 -15.67
CA LYS A 271 -22.43 36.63 -14.96
C LYS A 271 -22.52 36.48 -13.44
N LEU A 272 -23.36 35.55 -12.96
CA LEU A 272 -23.48 35.23 -11.54
C LEU A 272 -22.21 34.54 -11.05
N MET A 273 -21.73 33.54 -11.81
CA MET A 273 -20.56 32.72 -11.46
C MET A 273 -19.28 33.53 -11.22
N LYS A 274 -19.10 34.68 -11.89
CA LYS A 274 -17.92 35.55 -11.70
C LYS A 274 -17.81 36.14 -10.29
N ASN A 275 -18.92 36.26 -9.58
CA ASN A 275 -19.00 36.95 -8.30
C ASN A 275 -19.29 36.00 -7.14
N VAL A 276 -19.29 34.68 -7.37
CA VAL A 276 -19.58 33.70 -6.33
C VAL A 276 -18.38 33.55 -5.43
N VAL A 277 -18.61 33.72 -4.13
CA VAL A 277 -17.64 33.36 -3.09
C VAL A 277 -17.70 31.85 -2.91
N VAL A 278 -16.56 31.20 -3.02
CA VAL A 278 -16.40 29.77 -2.73
C VAL A 278 -16.16 29.62 -1.23
N ASN A 279 -16.87 28.67 -0.61
CA ASN A 279 -16.68 28.31 0.80
C ASN A 279 -15.36 27.55 1.01
#